data_AF-A0A1C9WVI0-F1
#
_entry.id   AF-A0A1C9WVI0-F1
#
_cell.length_a   1.000
_cell.length_b   1.000
_cell.length_c   1.000
_cell.angle_alpha   90.00
_cell.angle_beta   90.00
_cell.angle_gamma   90.00
#
_symmetry.space_group_name_H-M   'P 1'
#
loop_
_entity.id
_entity.type
_entity.pdbx_description
1 polymer ?
#
loop_
_entity_poly.entity_id
_entity_poly.type
_entity_poly.pdbx_seq_one_letter_code
_entity_poly.pdbx_strand_id
1 'polypeptide(L)'
;MLSLIVVALVTVAAGFVVWANDKRHAKYGIAVPAGVSLAVGMLSWIIFIAAGLGYQPGLTWIPWVLPMVLGAAAAVAAVQYLGRTRTTRDTARLTAILRY
;
A
#
# COMPACT_ATOMS: atom_id res chain seq x y z
N MET A 1 18.64 -12.66 -2.32
CA MET A 1 17.46 -13.36 -2.85
C MET A 1 16.41 -13.59 -1.76
N LEU A 2 16.72 -14.29 -0.66
CA LEU A 2 15.79 -14.51 0.47
C LEU A 2 15.20 -13.20 1.04
N SER A 3 16.01 -12.16 1.25
CA SER A 3 15.59 -10.88 1.82
C SER A 3 14.48 -10.18 1.01
N LEU A 4 14.58 -10.21 -0.32
CA LEU A 4 13.60 -9.65 -1.24
C LEU A 4 12.24 -10.37 -1.14
N ILE A 5 12.28 -11.70 -1.08
CA ILE A 5 11.07 -12.53 -0.97
C ILE A 5 10.34 -12.24 0.34
N VAL A 6 11.08 -12.10 1.45
CA VAL A 6 10.50 -11.75 2.75
C VAL A 6 9.85 -10.37 2.71
N VAL A 7 10.53 -9.35 2.14
CA VAL A 7 9.95 -8.01 2.00
C VAL A 7 8.70 -8.02 1.13
N ALA A 8 8.71 -8.77 0.02
CA ALA A 8 7.55 -8.89 -0.85
C ALA A 8 6.36 -9.57 -0.15
N LEU A 9 6.59 -10.67 0.58
CA LEU A 9 5.53 -11.36 1.32
C LEU A 9 4.96 -10.50 2.44
N VAL A 10 5.81 -9.81 3.22
CA VAL A 10 5.36 -8.96 4.33
C VAL A 10 4.60 -7.75 3.82
N THR A 11 5.04 -7.12 2.73
CA THR A 11 4.34 -5.97 2.15
C THR A 11 2.97 -6.38 1.61
N VAL A 12 2.88 -7.51 0.91
CA VAL A 12 1.60 -8.08 0.45
C VAL A 12 0.69 -8.40 1.64
N ALA A 13 1.20 -9.06 2.67
CA ALA A 13 0.43 -9.37 3.88
C ALA A 13 -0.09 -8.09 4.55
N ALA A 14 0.74 -7.04 4.65
CA ALA A 14 0.32 -5.75 5.18
C ALA A 14 -0.78 -5.11 4.30
N GLY A 15 -0.67 -5.18 2.97
CA GLY A 15 -1.72 -4.73 2.05
C GLY A 15 -3.04 -5.47 2.24
N PHE A 16 -3.00 -6.79 2.48
CA PHE A 16 -4.19 -7.57 2.81
C PHE A 16 -4.78 -7.23 4.18
N VAL A 17 -3.95 -6.97 5.19
CA VAL A 17 -4.41 -6.53 6.53
C VAL A 17 -5.09 -5.17 6.45
N VAL A 18 -4.49 -4.23 5.72
CA VAL A 18 -5.07 -2.91 5.47
C VAL A 18 -6.38 -3.03 4.71
N TRP A 19 -6.43 -3.90 3.69
CA TRP A 19 -7.69 -4.22 3.02
C TRP A 19 -8.68 -4.75 4.05
N ALA A 20 -8.40 -5.82 4.79
CA ALA A 20 -9.34 -6.45 5.73
C ALA A 20 -9.85 -5.53 6.86
N ASN A 21 -9.12 -4.46 7.18
CA ASN A 21 -9.50 -3.52 8.24
C ASN A 21 -10.41 -2.36 7.78
N ASP A 22 -10.41 -1.98 6.50
CA ASP A 22 -11.19 -0.82 6.05
C ASP A 22 -12.64 -1.13 5.70
N LYS A 23 -13.61 -0.83 6.58
CA LYS A 23 -15.07 -1.06 6.41
C LYS A 23 -15.70 -0.80 5.01
N ARG A 24 -15.04 -0.04 4.14
CA ARG A 24 -15.43 0.23 2.73
C ARG A 24 -14.79 -0.71 1.71
N HIS A 25 -14.11 -1.78 2.13
CA HIS A 25 -13.43 -2.77 1.28
C HIS A 25 -14.32 -3.38 0.19
N ALA A 26 -15.62 -3.49 0.40
CA ALA A 26 -16.55 -3.97 -0.63
C ALA A 26 -16.66 -3.03 -1.85
N LYS A 27 -16.28 -1.76 -1.69
CA LYS A 27 -16.34 -0.78 -2.77
C LYS A 27 -15.13 -0.81 -3.68
N TYR A 28 -14.03 -1.49 -3.36
CA TYR A 28 -12.84 -1.58 -4.21
C TYR A 28 -12.16 -2.97 -4.14
N GLY A 29 -11.62 -3.45 -5.27
CA GLY A 29 -11.10 -4.81 -5.36
C GLY A 29 -9.95 -5.08 -4.39
N ILE A 30 -9.92 -6.30 -3.84
CA ILE A 30 -8.92 -6.78 -2.86
C ILE A 30 -7.48 -6.63 -3.33
N ALA A 31 -7.26 -6.64 -4.64
CA ALA A 31 -5.94 -6.52 -5.25
C ALA A 31 -5.36 -5.11 -5.19
N VAL A 32 -6.16 -4.06 -4.96
CA VAL A 32 -5.67 -2.67 -5.02
C VAL A 32 -4.71 -2.34 -3.86
N PRO A 33 -5.06 -2.58 -2.57
CA PRO A 33 -4.16 -2.26 -1.46
C PRO A 33 -2.93 -3.18 -1.45
N ALA A 34 -3.11 -4.46 -1.78
CA ALA A 34 -2.02 -5.42 -1.92
C ALA A 34 -1.04 -5.02 -3.03
N GLY A 35 -1.56 -4.66 -4.21
CA GLY A 35 -0.73 -4.20 -5.34
C GLY A 35 0.02 -2.91 -5.05
N VAL A 36 -0.62 -1.92 -4.41
CA VAL A 36 0.04 -0.67 -4.03
C VAL A 36 1.11 -0.91 -2.97
N SER A 37 0.82 -1.74 -1.96
CA SER A 37 1.79 -2.07 -0.91
C SER A 37 3.04 -2.75 -1.48
N LEU A 38 2.85 -3.71 -2.39
CA LEU A 38 3.93 -4.44 -3.04
C LEU A 38 4.73 -3.51 -3.95
N ALA A 39 4.07 -2.69 -4.78
CA ALA A 39 4.77 -1.78 -5.69
C ALA A 39 5.63 -0.77 -4.93
N VAL A 40 5.09 -0.14 -3.89
CA VAL A 40 5.83 0.83 -3.07
C VAL A 40 6.91 0.15 -2.24
N GLY A 41 6.63 -1.01 -1.67
CA GLY A 41 7.62 -1.83 -0.96
C GLY A 41 8.79 -2.25 -1.85
N MET A 42 8.52 -2.71 -3.07
CA MET A 42 9.57 -3.09 -4.02
C MET A 42 10.36 -1.88 -4.52
N LEU A 43 9.70 -0.77 -4.86
CA LEU A 43 10.38 0.45 -5.31
C LEU A 43 11.30 1.01 -4.22
N SER A 44 10.82 1.11 -2.99
CA SER A 44 11.63 1.58 -1.86
C SER A 44 12.80 0.64 -1.59
N TRP A 45 12.60 -0.68 -1.64
CA TRP A 45 13.69 -1.65 -1.51
C TRP A 45 14.78 -1.45 -2.58
N ILE A 46 14.37 -1.29 -3.85
CA ILE A 46 15.30 -1.04 -4.98
C ILE A 46 16.10 0.23 -4.73
N ILE A 47 15.45 1.31 -4.32
CA ILE A 47 16.10 2.60 -4.03
C ILE A 47 17.14 2.45 -2.90
N PHE A 48 16.80 1.76 -1.81
CA PHE A 48 17.73 1.62 -0.68
C PHE A 48 18.93 0.71 -0.98
N ILE A 49 18.73 -0.34 -1.78
CA ILE A 49 19.83 -1.21 -2.24
C ILE A 49 20.73 -0.47 -3.23
N ALA A 50 20.13 0.29 -4.17
CA ALA A 50 20.89 1.12 -5.10
C ALA A 50 21.68 2.23 -4.40
N ALA A 51 21.16 2.78 -3.30
CA ALA A 51 21.85 3.74 -2.45
C ALA A 51 22.98 3.14 -1.59
N GLY A 52 23.22 1.83 -1.66
CA GLY A 52 24.29 1.16 -0.91
C GLY A 52 24.01 0.97 0.59
N LEU A 53 22.82 1.35 1.06
CA LEU A 53 22.43 1.26 2.49
C LEU A 53 22.35 -0.18 2.99
N GLY A 54 22.24 -1.16 2.08
CA GLY A 54 22.27 -2.58 2.42
C GLY A 54 23.66 -3.14 2.76
N TYR A 55 24.73 -2.40 2.48
CA TYR A 55 26.11 -2.89 2.64
C TYR A 55 26.89 -2.13 3.73
N GLN A 56 26.30 -1.10 4.32
CA GLN A 56 26.92 -0.30 5.38
C GLN A 56 26.62 -0.88 6.78
N PRO A 57 27.66 -1.21 7.59
CA PRO A 57 27.47 -1.65 8.97
C PRO A 57 26.67 -0.62 9.77
N GLY A 58 25.61 -1.05 10.45
CA GLY A 58 24.69 -0.17 11.20
C GLY A 58 23.50 0.38 10.40
N LEU A 59 23.53 0.30 9.06
CA LEU A 59 22.45 0.76 8.16
C LEU A 59 21.80 -0.38 7.36
N THR A 60 22.30 -1.60 7.51
CA THR A 60 21.72 -2.84 6.94
C THR A 60 20.26 -3.05 7.33
N TRP A 61 19.81 -2.37 8.39
CA TRP A 61 18.44 -2.37 8.83
C TRP A 61 17.52 -1.37 8.08
N ILE A 62 18.00 -0.57 7.14
CA ILE A 62 17.10 0.30 6.37
C ILE A 62 16.33 -0.50 5.31
N PRO A 63 16.98 -1.32 4.46
CA PRO A 63 16.29 -1.96 3.34
C PRO A 63 15.30 -3.07 3.71
N TRP A 64 15.28 -3.57 4.95
CA TRP A 64 14.29 -4.56 5.44
C TRP A 64 13.05 -3.91 6.05
N VAL A 65 13.18 -2.93 6.97
CA VAL A 65 12.05 -2.37 7.74
C VAL A 65 11.39 -1.20 7.03
N LEU A 66 12.17 -0.26 6.49
CA LEU A 66 11.60 0.94 5.87
C LEU A 66 10.67 0.60 4.68
N PRO A 67 11.01 -0.33 3.78
CA PRO A 67 10.10 -0.74 2.71
C PRO A 67 8.78 -1.34 3.20
N MET A 68 8.81 -2.11 4.29
CA MET A 68 7.61 -2.70 4.89
C MET A 68 6.69 -1.60 5.43
N VAL A 69 7.27 -0.64 6.16
CA VAL A 69 6.52 0.50 6.73
C VAL A 69 5.98 1.40 5.63
N LEU A 70 6.77 1.72 4.61
CA LEU A 70 6.36 2.54 3.47
C LEU A 70 5.26 1.85 2.65
N GLY A 71 5.38 0.54 2.40
CA GLY A 71 4.35 -0.25 1.72
C GLY A 71 3.02 -0.27 2.48
N ALA A 72 3.07 -0.46 3.80
CA ALA A 72 1.87 -0.40 4.65
C ALA A 72 1.24 1.00 4.66
N ALA A 73 2.04 2.05 4.83
CA ALA A 73 1.57 3.44 4.82
C ALA A 73 0.93 3.81 3.46
N ALA A 74 1.53 3.37 2.36
CA ALA A 74 1.00 3.59 1.02
C ALA A 74 -0.34 2.87 0.79
N ALA A 75 -0.49 1.63 1.30
CA ALA A 75 -1.76 0.92 1.24
C ALA A 75 -2.86 1.67 2.01
N VAL A 76 -2.55 2.18 3.20
CA VAL A 76 -3.50 2.98 4.00
C VAL A 76 -3.89 4.25 3.25
N ALA A 77 -2.92 4.97 2.70
CA ALA A 77 -3.17 6.19 1.93
C ALA A 77 -4.03 5.92 0.69
N ALA A 78 -3.74 4.83 -0.05
CA ALA A 78 -4.50 4.44 -1.23
C ALA A 78 -5.96 4.13 -0.86
N VAL A 79 -6.18 3.37 0.20
CA VAL A 79 -7.51 3.03 0.70
C VAL A 79 -8.28 4.27 1.14
N GLN A 80 -7.66 5.18 1.89
CA GLN A 80 -8.30 6.44 2.30
C GLN A 80 -8.69 7.31 1.10
N TYR A 81 -7.81 7.41 0.10
CA TYR A 81 -8.06 8.19 -1.11
C TYR A 81 -9.20 7.58 -1.95
N LEU A 82 -9.18 6.27 -2.15
CA LEU A 82 -10.20 5.56 -2.92
C LEU A 82 -11.56 5.54 -2.20
N GLY A 83 -11.54 5.40 -0.88
CA GLY A 83 -12.72 5.47 -0.02
C GLY A 83 -13.39 6.83 -0.05
N ARG A 84 -12.62 7.93 -0.11
CA ARG A 84 -13.15 9.31 -0.26
C ARG A 84 -13.71 9.55 -1.65
N THR A 85 -12.93 9.29 -2.70
CA THR A 85 -13.32 9.59 -4.10
C THR A 85 -14.55 8.80 -4.54
N ARG A 86 -14.69 7.53 -4.13
CA ARG A 86 -15.88 6.74 -4.48
C ARG A 86 -17.12 7.20 -3.72
N THR A 87 -17.01 7.61 -2.46
CA THR A 87 -18.17 8.18 -1.76
C THR A 87 -18.65 9.48 -2.38
N THR A 88 -17.74 10.35 -2.83
CA THR A 88 -18.12 11.61 -3.48
C THR A 88 -18.81 11.38 -4.82
N ARG A 89 -18.37 10.38 -5.60
CA ARG A 89 -19.02 10.01 -6.86
C ARG A 89 -20.40 9.40 -6.65
N ASP A 90 -20.56 8.54 -5.64
CA ASP A 90 -21.86 7.94 -5.33
C ASP A 90 -22.87 8.99 -4.87
N THR A 91 -22.48 9.93 -3.99
CA THR A 91 -23.37 11.03 -3.59
C THR A 91 -23.67 11.96 -4.76
N ALA A 92 -22.69 12.30 -5.60
CA ALA A 92 -22.94 13.12 -6.79
C ALA A 92 -23.96 12.47 -7.73
N ARG A 93 -23.89 11.15 -7.90
CA ARG A 93 -24.83 10.39 -8.74
C ARG A 93 -26.23 10.32 -8.13
N LEU A 94 -26.33 10.10 -6.81
CA LEU A 94 -27.61 10.11 -6.08
C LEU A 94 -28.28 11.49 -6.09
N THR A 95 -27.51 12.55 -5.87
CA THR A 95 -28.02 13.94 -5.94
C THR A 95 -28.49 14.29 -7.34
N ALA A 96 -27.82 13.82 -8.40
CA ALA A 96 -28.26 14.03 -9.77
C ALA A 96 -29.60 13.34 -10.08
N ILE A 97 -29.84 12.15 -9.51
CA ILE A 97 -31.10 11.40 -9.69
C ILE A 97 -32.24 12.06 -8.89
N LEU A 98 -31.98 12.53 -7.67
CA LEU A 98 -32.99 13.17 -6.80
C LEU A 98 -33.36 14.61 -7.22
N ARG A 99 -32.59 15.22 -8.13
CA ARG A 99 -32.83 16.58 -8.63
C ARG A 99 -33.70 16.60 -9.89
N TYR A 100 -34.03 15.43 -10.45
CA TYR A 100 -35.02 15.20 -11.51
C TYR A 100 -36.31 14.66 -10.90
#